data_AF-H9M8N1-F1
#
_entry.id   AF-H9M8N1-F1
#
_cell.length_a   1.000
_cell.length_b   1.000
_cell.length_c   1.000
_cell.angle_alpha   90.00
_cell.angle_beta   90.00
_cell.angle_gamma   90.00
#
_symmetry.space_group_name_H-M   'P 1'
#
loop_
_entity.id
_entity.type
_entity.pdbx_description
1 polymer ?
#
loop_
_entity_poly.entity_id
_entity_poly.type
_entity_poly.pdbx_seq_one_letter_code
_entity_poly.pdbx_strand_id
1 'polypeptide(L)'
;HDIPAVTRLLRNYLAQFAVAPDLLEDDVEHWLHPTENVVNSYVVVNPETREITDFCSFYTLSSTILGNQNHSSLKAAYSYYNVSTRTPLLQLMNDALIMAKNKDYDVFNALDLMENSTFLKELKFGPGDGHLHYY
;
A
#
# COMPACT_ATOMS: atom_id res chain seq x y z
N HIS A 1 -8.97 5.27 -16.61
CA HIS A 1 -8.65 6.72 -16.68
C HIS A 1 -7.42 7.05 -15.85
N ASP A 2 -7.25 6.47 -14.66
CA ASP A 2 -6.17 6.85 -13.74
C ASP A 2 -4.84 6.12 -13.96
N ILE A 3 -4.88 4.98 -14.67
CA ILE A 3 -3.72 4.09 -14.92
C ILE A 3 -2.50 4.85 -15.49
N PRO A 4 -2.60 5.69 -16.54
CA PRO A 4 -1.43 6.39 -17.07
C PRO A 4 -0.77 7.34 -16.05
N ALA A 5 -1.58 8.02 -15.23
CA ALA A 5 -1.09 8.95 -14.22
C ALA A 5 -0.41 8.21 -13.05
N VAL A 6 -1.02 7.13 -12.57
CA VAL A 6 -0.45 6.26 -11.53
C VAL A 6 0.85 5.61 -12.02
N THR A 7 0.89 5.15 -13.27
CA THR A 7 2.09 4.59 -13.89
C THR A 7 3.24 5.59 -13.91
N ARG A 8 2.97 6.84 -14.32
CA ARG A 8 3.98 7.91 -14.28
C ARG A 8 4.49 8.18 -12.87
N LEU A 9 3.60 8.25 -11.88
CA LEU A 9 3.99 8.45 -10.48
C LEU A 9 4.89 7.32 -9.97
N LEU A 10 4.48 6.07 -10.19
CA LEU A 10 5.23 4.89 -9.78
C LEU A 10 6.60 4.81 -10.44
N ARG A 11 6.67 4.94 -11.78
CA ARG A 11 7.95 4.88 -12.50
C ARG A 11 8.92 5.96 -12.02
N ASN A 12 8.45 7.20 -11.84
CA ASN A 12 9.28 8.30 -11.37
C ASN A 12 9.81 8.06 -9.95
N TYR A 13 8.94 7.58 -9.06
CA TYR A 13 9.30 7.29 -7.67
C TYR A 13 10.23 6.09 -7.57
N LEU A 14 9.93 4.99 -8.26
CA LEU A 14 10.68 3.75 -8.18
C LEU A 14 12.09 3.86 -8.79
N ALA A 15 12.30 4.78 -9.75
CA ALA A 15 13.59 5.02 -10.37
C ALA A 15 14.70 5.49 -9.41
N GLN A 16 14.35 5.91 -8.18
CA GLN A 16 15.34 6.31 -7.18
C GLN A 16 15.98 5.11 -6.43
N PHE A 17 15.36 3.93 -6.49
CA PHE A 17 15.85 2.75 -5.77
C PHE A 17 16.81 1.94 -6.63
N ALA A 18 17.82 1.33 -5.99
CA ALA A 18 18.83 0.53 -6.69
C ALA A 18 18.25 -0.72 -7.37
N VAL A 19 17.17 -1.27 -6.81
CA VAL A 19 16.41 -2.40 -7.36
C VAL A 19 14.94 -2.07 -7.27
N ALA A 20 14.27 -1.98 -8.42
CA ALA A 20 12.84 -1.74 -8.51
C ALA A 20 12.29 -2.30 -9.84
N PRO A 21 11.00 -2.68 -9.89
CA PRO A 21 10.38 -3.04 -11.16
C PRO A 21 10.16 -1.82 -12.04
N ASP A 22 10.37 -1.97 -13.35
CA ASP A 22 9.95 -0.98 -14.33
C ASP A 22 8.52 -1.30 -14.80
N LEU A 23 7.53 -0.71 -14.14
CA LEU A 23 6.11 -0.99 -14.39
C LEU A 23 5.59 -0.22 -15.62
N LEU A 24 4.93 -0.93 -16.53
CA LEU A 24 4.17 -0.36 -17.65
C LEU A 24 2.69 -0.17 -17.27
N GLU A 25 1.92 0.48 -18.14
CA GLU A 25 0.49 0.69 -17.90
C GLU A 25 -0.27 -0.63 -17.73
N ASP A 26 0.04 -1.65 -18.54
CA ASP A 26 -0.54 -2.99 -18.43
C ASP A 26 -0.21 -3.65 -17.08
N ASP A 27 1.00 -3.43 -16.55
CA ASP A 27 1.39 -3.94 -15.23
C ASP A 27 0.61 -3.23 -14.12
N VAL A 28 0.48 -1.91 -14.21
CA VAL A 28 -0.27 -1.11 -13.24
C VAL A 28 -1.76 -1.46 -13.28
N GLU A 29 -2.33 -1.66 -14.46
CA GLU A 29 -3.70 -2.14 -14.59
C GLU A 29 -3.85 -3.54 -13.98
N HIS A 30 -2.95 -4.47 -14.26
CA HIS A 30 -3.04 -5.82 -13.74
C HIS A 30 -2.87 -5.91 -12.22
N TRP A 31 -1.85 -5.24 -11.66
CA TRP A 31 -1.45 -5.41 -10.26
C TRP A 31 -2.14 -4.44 -9.31
N LEU A 32 -2.59 -3.28 -9.80
CA LEU A 32 -3.04 -2.17 -8.96
C LEU A 32 -4.46 -1.70 -9.27
N HIS A 33 -5.12 -2.21 -10.30
CA HIS A 33 -6.55 -1.95 -10.47
C HIS A 33 -7.34 -2.55 -9.29
N PRO A 34 -8.14 -1.75 -8.56
CA PRO A 34 -8.85 -2.23 -7.37
C PRO A 34 -9.69 -3.46 -7.69
N THR A 35 -9.41 -4.55 -6.97
CA THR A 35 -10.14 -5.81 -7.08
C THR A 35 -10.56 -6.23 -5.68
N GLU A 36 -11.88 -6.39 -5.50
CA GLU A 36 -12.46 -6.67 -4.18
C GLU A 36 -11.81 -7.91 -3.53
N ASN A 37 -11.42 -7.77 -2.27
CA ASN A 37 -10.72 -8.79 -1.48
C ASN A 37 -9.37 -9.27 -2.05
N VAL A 38 -8.80 -8.55 -3.03
CA VAL A 38 -7.47 -8.82 -3.59
C VAL A 38 -6.56 -7.63 -3.38
N VAL A 39 -6.82 -6.50 -4.04
CA VAL A 39 -6.00 -5.28 -3.95
C VAL A 39 -6.90 -4.05 -3.82
N ASN A 40 -6.51 -3.13 -2.95
CA ASN A 40 -7.15 -1.83 -2.80
C ASN A 40 -6.14 -0.76 -3.18
N SER A 41 -6.56 0.18 -4.01
CA SER A 41 -5.73 1.26 -4.49
C SER A 41 -6.50 2.57 -4.43
N TYR A 42 -5.82 3.64 -4.02
CA TYR A 42 -6.39 4.95 -3.81
C TYR A 42 -5.49 6.02 -4.41
N VAL A 43 -6.11 7.07 -4.94
CA VAL A 43 -5.42 8.23 -5.50
C VAL A 43 -5.84 9.49 -4.75
N VAL A 44 -4.90 10.40 -4.57
CA VAL A 44 -5.20 11.77 -4.16
C VAL A 44 -5.33 12.62 -5.42
N VAL A 45 -6.46 13.29 -5.56
CA VAL A 45 -6.77 14.15 -6.70
C VAL A 45 -6.77 15.60 -6.24
N ASN A 46 -5.97 16.43 -6.88
CA ASN A 46 -6.03 17.87 -6.66
C ASN A 46 -7.44 18.38 -7.02
N PRO A 47 -8.15 19.06 -6.10
CA PRO A 47 -9.53 19.46 -6.33
C PRO A 47 -9.69 20.53 -7.43
N GLU A 48 -8.67 21.35 -7.65
CA GLU A 48 -8.67 22.45 -8.62
C GLU A 48 -8.23 21.96 -10.01
N THR A 49 -7.10 21.26 -10.10
CA THR A 49 -6.52 20.84 -11.38
C THR A 49 -7.03 19.49 -11.87
N ARG A 50 -7.68 18.71 -10.99
CA ARG A 50 -8.11 17.32 -11.23
C ARG A 50 -6.97 16.35 -11.52
N GLU A 51 -5.72 16.76 -11.26
CA GLU A 51 -4.54 15.93 -11.41
C GLU A 51 -4.40 14.95 -10.25
N ILE A 52 -4.00 13.71 -10.54
CA ILE A 52 -3.60 12.73 -9.53
C ILE A 52 -2.20 13.08 -9.04
N THR A 53 -2.07 13.35 -7.74
CA THR A 53 -0.81 13.78 -7.12
C THR A 53 -0.13 12.68 -6.32
N ASP A 54 -0.90 11.82 -5.67
CA ASP A 54 -0.39 10.80 -4.76
C ASP A 54 -1.15 9.49 -4.98
N PHE A 55 -0.54 8.39 -4.59
CA PHE A 55 -1.08 7.04 -4.75
C PHE A 55 -0.73 6.19 -3.52
N CYS A 56 -1.67 5.39 -3.03
CA CYS A 56 -1.37 4.35 -2.03
C CYS A 56 -2.16 3.07 -2.33
N SER A 57 -1.58 1.93 -1.93
CA SER A 57 -2.19 0.63 -2.18
C SER A 57 -1.84 -0.40 -1.12
N PHE A 58 -2.74 -1.36 -0.95
CA PHE A 58 -2.51 -2.53 -0.10
C PHE A 58 -3.27 -3.73 -0.63
N TYR A 59 -2.69 -4.93 -0.48
CA TYR A 59 -3.33 -6.18 -0.87
C TYR A 59 -3.83 -6.97 0.35
N THR A 60 -4.76 -7.88 0.09
CA THR A 60 -5.41 -8.73 1.08
C THR A 60 -4.65 -10.03 1.20
N LEU A 61 -4.33 -10.42 2.42
CA LEU A 61 -3.88 -11.77 2.72
C LEU A 61 -4.63 -12.28 3.94
N SER A 62 -5.58 -13.18 3.70
CA SER A 62 -6.34 -13.83 4.77
C SER A 62 -5.60 -15.07 5.26
N SER A 63 -5.47 -15.21 6.57
CA SER A 63 -4.85 -16.37 7.22
C SER A 63 -5.86 -17.12 8.07
N THR A 64 -5.80 -18.45 8.10
CA THR A 64 -6.61 -19.26 9.00
C THR A 64 -6.02 -19.22 10.41
N ILE A 65 -6.87 -18.99 11.42
CA ILE A 65 -6.48 -19.04 12.83
C ILE A 65 -6.71 -20.46 13.33
N LEU A 66 -5.62 -21.14 13.71
CA LEU A 66 -5.65 -22.51 14.20
C LEU A 66 -5.98 -22.55 15.70
N GLY A 67 -6.93 -23.39 16.09
CA GLY A 67 -7.18 -23.72 17.51
C GLY A 67 -7.83 -22.61 18.34
N ASN A 68 -8.43 -21.59 17.73
CA ASN A 68 -9.16 -20.53 18.44
C ASN A 68 -10.67 -20.76 18.37
N GLN A 69 -11.37 -20.71 19.50
CA GLN A 69 -12.81 -20.99 19.59
C GLN A 69 -13.69 -19.82 19.10
N ASN A 70 -13.16 -18.60 19.11
CA ASN A 70 -13.92 -17.37 18.83
C ASN A 70 -13.64 -16.80 17.43
N HIS A 71 -12.47 -17.09 16.85
CA HIS A 71 -12.03 -16.54 15.57
C HIS A 71 -11.40 -17.62 14.69
N SER A 72 -11.82 -17.68 13.42
CA SER A 72 -11.34 -18.68 12.44
C SER A 72 -10.42 -18.10 11.37
N SER A 73 -10.43 -16.78 11.18
CA SER A 73 -9.64 -16.09 10.14
C SER A 73 -9.12 -14.75 10.62
N LEU A 74 -7.95 -14.37 10.11
CA LEU A 74 -7.35 -13.04 10.23
C LEU A 74 -7.29 -12.43 8.83
N LYS A 75 -7.97 -11.30 8.61
CA LYS A 75 -7.92 -10.54 7.36
C LYS A 75 -6.86 -9.44 7.48
N ALA A 76 -5.68 -9.69 6.94
CA ALA A 76 -4.57 -8.75 7.00
C ALA A 76 -4.45 -7.94 5.70
N ALA A 77 -4.21 -6.63 5.84
CA ALA A 77 -3.79 -5.76 4.75
C ALA A 77 -2.27 -5.70 4.73
N TYR A 78 -1.67 -5.77 3.54
CA TYR A 78 -0.23 -5.61 3.36
C TYR A 78 0.02 -4.38 2.48
N SER A 79 0.73 -3.40 3.03
CA SER A 79 1.21 -2.23 2.28
C SER A 79 1.90 -2.67 1.01
N TYR A 80 1.53 -2.09 -0.12
CA TYR A 80 2.10 -2.43 -1.41
C TYR A 80 2.96 -1.30 -1.97
N TYR A 81 2.48 -0.53 -2.95
CA TYR A 81 3.17 0.67 -3.43
C TYR A 81 2.48 1.94 -2.93
N ASN A 82 3.30 2.90 -2.48
CA ASN A 82 2.85 4.21 -2.00
C ASN A 82 3.75 5.30 -2.58
N VAL A 83 3.14 6.30 -3.21
CA VAL A 83 3.84 7.44 -3.82
C VAL A 83 3.24 8.73 -3.25
N SER A 84 4.09 9.50 -2.58
CA SER A 84 3.73 10.75 -1.91
C SER A 84 4.48 11.90 -2.58
N THR A 85 3.77 12.86 -3.19
CA THR A 85 4.34 14.07 -3.82
C THR A 85 3.83 15.37 -3.21
N ARG A 86 2.54 15.46 -2.87
CA ARG A 86 1.91 16.66 -2.30
C ARG A 86 1.43 16.42 -0.89
N THR A 87 0.92 15.22 -0.63
CA THR A 87 0.49 14.80 0.71
C THR A 87 1.69 14.26 1.48
N PRO A 88 2.00 14.71 2.71
CA PRO A 88 3.08 14.10 3.49
C PRO A 88 2.87 12.59 3.65
N LEU A 89 3.92 11.79 3.45
CA LEU A 89 3.83 10.32 3.49
C LEU A 89 3.19 9.80 4.79
N LEU A 90 3.50 10.42 5.93
CA LEU A 90 2.89 10.09 7.22
C LEU A 90 1.35 10.20 7.18
N GLN A 91 0.83 11.27 6.56
CA GLN A 91 -0.61 11.49 6.41
C GLN A 91 -1.20 10.49 5.40
N LEU A 92 -0.56 10.31 4.25
CA LEU A 92 -1.01 9.37 3.21
C LEU A 92 -1.16 7.95 3.76
N MET A 93 -0.19 7.51 4.56
CA MET A 93 -0.21 6.19 5.18
C MET A 93 -1.22 6.10 6.34
N ASN A 94 -1.41 7.17 7.12
CA ASN A 94 -2.50 7.22 8.10
C ASN A 94 -3.87 7.05 7.43
N ASP A 95 -4.09 7.69 6.28
CA ASP A 95 -5.32 7.55 5.51
C ASP A 95 -5.46 6.12 4.98
N ALA A 96 -4.38 5.47 4.52
CA ALA A 96 -4.40 4.06 4.12
C ALA A 96 -4.82 3.13 5.27
N LEU A 97 -4.35 3.38 6.51
CA LEU A 97 -4.78 2.64 7.70
C LEU A 97 -6.28 2.82 7.98
N ILE A 98 -6.80 4.05 7.84
CA ILE A 98 -8.23 4.33 7.99
C ILE A 98 -9.04 3.58 6.92
N MET A 99 -8.57 3.57 5.66
CA MET A 99 -9.23 2.86 4.58
C MET A 99 -9.23 1.34 4.78
N ALA A 100 -8.14 0.78 5.29
CA ALA A 100 -8.10 -0.63 5.69
C ALA A 100 -9.07 -0.90 6.85
N LYS A 101 -9.12 -0.05 7.87
CA LYS A 101 -10.07 -0.24 8.98
C LYS A 101 -11.53 -0.20 8.51
N ASN A 102 -11.87 0.71 7.60
CA ASN A 102 -13.21 0.82 7.00
C ASN A 102 -13.59 -0.38 6.11
N LYS A 103 -12.61 -1.21 5.72
CA LYS A 103 -12.79 -2.46 4.95
C LYS A 103 -12.66 -3.71 5.82
N ASP A 104 -12.77 -3.54 7.14
CA ASP A 104 -12.75 -4.60 8.14
C ASP A 104 -11.47 -5.44 8.13
N TYR A 105 -10.32 -4.81 7.84
CA TYR A 105 -9.04 -5.46 8.08
C TYR A 105 -8.70 -5.43 9.57
N ASP A 106 -8.12 -6.54 10.04
CA ASP A 106 -7.77 -6.75 11.45
C ASP A 106 -6.41 -6.13 11.79
N VAL A 107 -5.50 -6.13 10.82
CA VAL A 107 -4.12 -5.65 10.95
C VAL A 107 -3.62 -5.10 9.61
N PHE A 108 -2.69 -4.15 9.69
CA PHE A 108 -2.00 -3.60 8.53
C PHE A 108 -0.49 -3.86 8.67
N ASN A 109 0.06 -4.66 7.77
CA ASN A 109 1.46 -5.03 7.74
C ASN A 109 2.20 -4.17 6.71
N ALA A 110 3.43 -3.79 7.01
CA ALA A 110 4.32 -3.09 6.11
C ALA A 110 5.74 -3.59 6.30
N LEU A 111 6.49 -3.70 5.20
CA LEU A 111 7.92 -4.01 5.24
C LEU A 111 8.72 -2.72 5.42
N ASP A 112 9.89 -2.84 6.04
CA ASP A 112 10.87 -1.75 6.11
C ASP A 112 11.65 -1.64 4.79
N LEU A 113 10.93 -1.21 3.74
CA LEU A 113 11.43 -0.97 2.40
C LEU A 113 11.09 0.47 1.99
N MET A 114 11.79 0.97 0.97
CA MET A 114 11.58 2.33 0.46
C MET A 114 11.73 3.36 1.61
N GLU A 115 10.89 4.38 1.71
CA GLU A 115 10.85 5.34 2.82
C GLU A 115 9.92 4.91 3.96
N ASN A 116 9.49 3.64 4.04
CA ASN A 116 8.48 3.23 5.03
C ASN A 116 8.92 3.51 6.47
N SER A 117 10.21 3.33 6.80
CA SER A 117 10.78 3.66 8.12
C SER A 117 10.41 5.04 8.67
N THR A 118 10.14 6.01 7.78
CA THR A 118 9.79 7.39 8.16
C THR A 118 8.43 7.51 8.86
N PHE A 119 7.50 6.59 8.61
CA PHE A 119 6.16 6.62 9.22
C PHE A 119 5.89 5.48 10.20
N LEU A 120 6.64 4.36 10.15
CA LEU A 120 6.34 3.16 10.92
C LEU A 120 6.17 3.45 12.42
N LYS A 121 7.15 4.13 13.04
CA LYS A 121 7.11 4.44 14.47
C LYS A 121 5.97 5.40 14.83
N GLU A 122 5.79 6.46 14.04
CA GLU A 122 4.78 7.49 14.28
C GLU A 122 3.35 6.93 14.16
N LEU A 123 3.14 6.00 13.22
CA LEU A 123 1.86 5.28 13.05
C LEU A 123 1.76 4.00 13.90
N LYS A 124 2.63 3.84 14.90
CA LYS A 124 2.58 2.77 15.90
C LYS A 124 2.72 1.34 15.33
N PHE A 125 3.41 1.19 14.21
CA PHE A 125 3.85 -0.13 13.76
C PHE A 125 4.85 -0.71 14.78
N GLY A 126 4.68 -1.99 15.09
CA GLY A 126 5.63 -2.77 15.87
C GLY A 126 6.42 -3.71 14.96
N PRO A 127 7.72 -3.93 15.23
CA PRO A 127 8.50 -4.93 14.49
C PRO A 127 7.91 -6.33 14.72
N GLY A 128 7.78 -7.10 13.64
CA GLY A 128 7.50 -8.53 13.70
C GLY A 128 8.75 -9.35 14.02
N ASP A 129 8.59 -10.67 14.13
CA ASP A 129 9.67 -11.64 14.30
C ASP A 129 10.23 -12.16 12.95
N GLY A 130 9.44 -12.06 11.89
CA GLY A 130 9.81 -12.47 10.54
C GLY A 130 10.76 -11.49 9.83
N HIS A 131 11.66 -12.06 9.01
CA HIS A 131 12.52 -11.30 8.10
C HIS A 131 12.23 -11.76 6.67
N LEU A 132 12.19 -10.82 5.73
CA LEU A 132 12.08 -11.11 4.31
C LEU A 132 13.41 -10.81 3.63
N HIS A 133 13.98 -11.81 2.95
CA HIS A 133 15.27 -11.71 2.27
C HIS A 133 15.08 -11.70 0.76
N TYR A 134 15.78 -10.81 0.06
CA TYR A 134 15.83 -10.70 -1.39
C TYR A 134 17.11 -11.37 -1.88
N TYR A 135 17.02 -12.24 -2.90
CA TYR A 135 18.13 -13.03 -3.45
C TYR A 135 18.28 -12.77 -4.96
#